data_AF-A0A290XDG2-F1
#
_entry.id   AF-A0A290XDG2-F1
#
_cell.length_a   1.000
_cell.length_b   1.000
_cell.length_c   1.000
_cell.angle_alpha   90.00
_cell.angle_beta   90.00
_cell.angle_gamma   90.00
#
_symmetry.space_group_name_H-M   'P 1'
#
loop_
_entity.id
_entity.type
_entity.pdbx_description
1 polymer ?
#
loop_
_entity_poly.entity_id
_entity_poly.type
_entity_poly.pdbx_seq_one_letter_code
_entity_poly.pdbx_strand_id
1 'polypeptide(L)'
;MTPSIEHLQFVRPEWLWALAVLPAIAWAWWRRQRDADAWREAVDPHLLAHLLDGGAQRRGLLGLGAWLLGGVLAVVALAGPGWRQDAVPLHEQGMAPLVVALDLSTATTAGDLPPSRLLQARAKLARLLAGRDAGQVALVAYADDAYTVAPLTEDAANVALYLDALSPDIMPADGSRADRAIAHAARLLRQGQAQRGEILLMTGDVDAAAIAEAAIAARMGYRVSVLGLGTIEGAAHRDGTGALVHARLEPGTLQALAAAGGGGYHALSADDDDLQALGVLTPSGDLAVASARTDASIRRVRDEGYWLILPLLGLVLFAFRRGSALACVLAFALVPALLPLPARAQPPAATAWQRADQVAYARMRDGAAAYQRQDFDEALRKWTGLPGADAAYNRGNALARLGRFEEAIAAYDEALAAQPGMADAVANRAAVEAARKRTPPPGPGQDPRAPPQDGQGQGQPQSGDPGDQDDPSDSTPADPQEPSDTAGSAPPGTSPTPSAPPPDAQAQREAEAAQQERMQRALDGQAEAESADGPPVDATVDDVQREREQANAAWLRRVPDDPGGLLRAKFRLEHERRARGDDR
;
A
#
# COMPACT_ATOMS: atom_id res chain seq x y z
N MET A 1 -46.07 -6.84 6.93
CA MET A 1 -45.87 -6.15 5.64
C MET A 1 -44.58 -5.37 5.77
N THR A 2 -43.56 -5.78 5.03
CA THR A 2 -42.16 -5.44 5.27
C THR A 2 -41.83 -4.02 4.76
N PRO A 3 -41.01 -3.23 5.49
CA PRO A 3 -40.60 -1.86 5.12
C PRO A 3 -39.66 -1.79 3.89
N SER A 4 -39.65 -2.82 3.04
CA SER A 4 -38.71 -3.00 1.94
C SER A 4 -39.07 -2.24 0.66
N ILE A 5 -40.35 -1.84 0.50
CA ILE A 5 -40.86 -1.25 -0.75
C ILE A 5 -40.71 0.28 -0.76
N GLU A 6 -40.57 0.94 0.40
CA GLU A 6 -40.43 2.40 0.48
C GLU A 6 -39.12 2.94 -0.13
N HIS A 7 -38.15 2.07 -0.41
CA HIS A 7 -36.82 2.45 -0.94
C HIS A 7 -36.54 1.92 -2.35
N LEU A 8 -37.57 1.50 -3.11
CA LEU A 8 -37.37 1.04 -4.49
C LEU A 8 -36.90 2.20 -5.37
N GLN A 9 -35.68 2.10 -5.89
CA GLN A 9 -35.13 3.06 -6.86
C GLN A 9 -34.62 2.30 -8.09
N PHE A 10 -34.78 2.89 -9.27
CA PHE A 10 -34.22 2.35 -10.50
C PHE A 10 -32.83 2.95 -10.70
N VAL A 11 -31.82 2.10 -10.84
CA VAL A 11 -30.44 2.54 -11.12
C VAL A 11 -30.36 3.19 -12.51
N ARG A 12 -31.20 2.74 -13.46
CA ARG A 12 -31.20 3.15 -14.86
C ARG A 12 -32.64 3.40 -15.39
N PRO A 13 -33.33 4.44 -14.92
CA PRO A 13 -34.74 4.66 -15.24
C PRO A 13 -35.01 4.90 -16.73
N GLU A 14 -34.00 5.27 -17.52
CA GLU A 14 -34.11 5.49 -18.96
C GLU A 14 -34.58 4.26 -19.74
N TRP A 15 -34.33 3.05 -19.23
CA TRP A 15 -34.80 1.82 -19.86
C TRP A 15 -36.33 1.68 -19.83
N LEU A 16 -37.03 2.34 -18.90
CA LEU A 16 -38.49 2.28 -18.82
C LEU A 16 -39.17 2.84 -20.07
N TRP A 17 -38.53 3.74 -20.82
CA TRP A 17 -39.03 4.22 -22.10
C TRP A 17 -39.19 3.10 -23.14
N ALA A 18 -38.39 2.03 -23.04
CA ALA A 18 -38.51 0.87 -23.92
C ALA A 18 -39.86 0.14 -23.80
N LEU A 19 -40.61 0.32 -22.69
CA LEU A 19 -41.96 -0.21 -22.55
C LEU A 19 -42.93 0.33 -23.60
N ALA A 20 -42.69 1.54 -24.14
CA ALA A 20 -43.53 2.14 -25.17
C ALA A 20 -43.49 1.37 -26.51
N VAL A 21 -42.45 0.55 -26.74
CA VAL A 21 -42.31 -0.26 -27.96
C VAL A 21 -43.23 -1.49 -27.93
N LEU A 22 -43.52 -2.04 -26.74
CA LEU A 22 -44.36 -3.23 -26.58
C LEU A 22 -45.79 -3.09 -27.14
N PRO A 23 -46.56 -2.01 -26.88
CA PRO A 23 -47.88 -1.83 -27.49
C PRO A 23 -47.83 -1.64 -29.01
N ALA A 24 -46.76 -1.06 -29.56
CA ALA A 24 -46.59 -0.96 -31.01
C ALA A 24 -46.38 -2.35 -31.65
N ILE A 25 -45.62 -3.24 -30.99
CA ILE A 25 -45.47 -4.64 -31.41
C ILE A 25 -46.80 -5.38 -31.33
N ALA A 26 -47.56 -5.20 -30.24
CA ALA A 26 -48.89 -5.80 -30.08
C ALA A 26 -49.86 -5.34 -31.18
N TRP A 27 -49.87 -4.03 -31.50
CA TRP A 27 -50.70 -3.47 -32.56
C TRP A 27 -50.31 -3.98 -33.95
N ALA A 28 -49.01 -4.04 -34.27
CA ALA A 28 -48.53 -4.58 -35.53
C ALA A 28 -48.87 -6.06 -35.70
N TRP A 29 -48.78 -6.85 -34.62
CA TRP A 29 -49.19 -8.25 -34.61
C TRP A 29 -50.70 -8.42 -34.82
N TRP A 30 -51.51 -7.58 -34.16
CA TRP A 30 -52.96 -7.60 -34.32
C TRP A 30 -53.39 -7.20 -35.73
N ARG A 31 -52.73 -6.21 -36.34
CA ARG A 31 -52.97 -5.82 -37.73
C ARG A 31 -52.65 -6.95 -38.70
N ARG A 32 -51.52 -7.64 -38.52
CA ARG A 32 -51.16 -8.82 -39.33
C ARG A 32 -52.16 -9.97 -39.21
N GLN A 33 -52.74 -10.18 -38.03
CA GLN A 33 -53.79 -11.19 -37.84
C GLN A 33 -55.09 -10.80 -38.56
N ARG A 34 -55.42 -9.51 -38.63
CA ARG A 34 -56.57 -9.02 -39.41
C ARG A 34 -56.33 -9.10 -40.92
N ASP A 35 -55.12 -8.86 -41.40
CA ASP A 35 -54.80 -9.06 -42.82
C ASP A 35 -54.86 -10.56 -43.19
N ALA A 36 -54.60 -11.47 -42.23
CA ALA A 36 -54.85 -12.90 -42.41
C ALA A 36 -56.35 -13.26 -42.47
N ASP A 37 -57.24 -12.41 -41.93
CA ASP A 37 -58.69 -12.54 -42.09
C ASP A 37 -59.17 -12.15 -43.51
N ALA A 38 -58.36 -11.46 -44.33
CA ALA A 38 -58.70 -11.15 -45.72
C ALA A 38 -58.89 -12.43 -46.58
N TRP A 39 -58.25 -13.53 -46.21
CA TRP A 39 -58.48 -14.84 -46.84
C TRP A 39 -59.87 -15.41 -46.52
N ARG A 40 -60.53 -14.94 -45.45
CA ARG A 40 -61.92 -15.30 -45.13
C ARG A 40 -62.93 -14.57 -45.99
N GLU A 41 -62.57 -13.43 -46.57
CA GLU A 41 -63.40 -12.71 -47.55
C GLU A 41 -63.30 -13.30 -48.96
N ALA A 42 -62.18 -13.93 -49.30
CA ALA A 42 -61.91 -14.46 -50.64
C ALA A 42 -62.19 -15.96 -50.84
N VAL A 43 -62.48 -16.71 -49.77
CA VAL A 43 -62.63 -18.18 -49.80
C VAL A 43 -63.92 -18.60 -49.09
N ASP A 44 -64.68 -19.49 -49.72
CA ASP A 44 -65.95 -20.00 -49.19
C ASP A 44 -65.80 -20.65 -47.78
N PRO A 45 -66.77 -20.42 -46.87
CA PRO A 45 -66.65 -20.78 -45.45
C PRO A 45 -66.39 -22.27 -45.18
N HIS A 46 -66.87 -23.17 -46.05
CA HIS A 46 -66.73 -24.62 -45.86
C HIS A 46 -65.32 -25.14 -46.20
N LEU A 47 -64.56 -24.44 -47.05
CA LEU A 47 -63.16 -24.77 -47.40
C LEU A 47 -62.19 -24.25 -46.32
N LEU A 48 -62.54 -23.12 -45.70
CA LEU A 48 -61.73 -22.47 -44.68
C LEU A 48 -61.49 -23.35 -43.44
N ALA A 49 -62.49 -24.14 -43.03
CA ALA A 49 -62.40 -25.03 -41.86
C ALA A 49 -61.37 -26.17 -42.03
N HIS A 50 -61.00 -26.51 -43.27
CA HIS A 50 -60.03 -27.57 -43.59
C HIS A 50 -58.64 -27.00 -43.97
N LEU A 51 -58.55 -25.70 -44.28
CA LEU A 51 -57.31 -25.01 -44.64
C LEU A 51 -56.69 -24.22 -43.48
N LEU A 52 -57.51 -23.72 -42.54
CA LEU A 52 -57.05 -23.01 -41.35
C LEU A 52 -57.26 -23.88 -40.11
N ASP A 53 -56.16 -24.26 -39.47
CA ASP A 53 -56.14 -25.01 -38.23
C ASP A 53 -56.74 -24.15 -37.09
N GLY A 54 -58.03 -24.34 -36.79
CA GLY A 54 -58.83 -23.49 -35.89
C GLY A 54 -58.30 -23.36 -34.44
N GLY A 55 -57.32 -24.19 -34.06
CA GLY A 55 -56.62 -24.11 -32.78
C GLY A 55 -55.53 -23.01 -32.70
N ALA A 56 -55.17 -22.37 -33.82
CA ALA A 56 -54.07 -21.40 -33.87
C ALA A 56 -54.39 -20.05 -33.19
N GLN A 57 -55.66 -19.61 -33.20
CA GLN A 57 -56.02 -18.25 -32.79
C GLN A 57 -56.00 -18.03 -31.26
N ARG A 58 -56.48 -19.00 -30.46
CA ARG A 58 -56.36 -18.97 -28.98
C ARG A 58 -54.91 -19.18 -28.49
N ARG A 59 -54.13 -20.01 -29.19
CA ARG A 59 -52.69 -20.20 -28.90
C ARG A 59 -51.86 -18.96 -29.25
N GLY A 60 -52.24 -18.19 -30.27
CA GLY A 60 -51.60 -16.94 -30.63
C GLY A 60 -51.72 -15.83 -29.58
N LEU A 61 -52.91 -15.68 -28.97
CA LEU A 61 -53.16 -14.66 -27.93
C LEU A 61 -52.40 -14.93 -26.63
N LEU A 62 -52.37 -16.19 -26.17
CA LEU A 62 -51.58 -16.60 -24.99
C LEU A 62 -50.07 -16.44 -25.24
N GLY A 63 -49.61 -16.77 -26.45
CA GLY A 63 -48.20 -16.58 -26.84
C GLY A 63 -47.81 -15.10 -26.92
N LEU A 64 -48.68 -14.23 -27.44
CA LEU A 64 -48.46 -12.78 -27.43
C LEU A 64 -48.39 -12.24 -25.99
N GLY A 65 -49.31 -12.66 -25.12
CA GLY A 65 -49.33 -12.25 -23.72
C GLY A 65 -48.04 -12.64 -22.99
N ALA A 66 -47.53 -13.86 -23.22
CA ALA A 66 -46.26 -14.31 -22.66
C ALA A 66 -45.05 -13.51 -23.19
N TRP A 67 -45.04 -13.17 -24.48
CA TRP A 67 -44.00 -12.32 -25.08
C TRP A 67 -44.00 -10.90 -24.54
N LEU A 68 -45.18 -10.30 -24.38
CA LEU A 68 -45.33 -8.97 -23.81
C LEU A 68 -44.91 -8.95 -22.33
N LEU A 69 -45.33 -9.95 -21.55
CA LEU A 69 -44.92 -10.10 -20.15
C LEU A 69 -43.40 -10.29 -20.02
N GLY A 70 -42.80 -11.12 -20.88
CA GLY A 70 -41.34 -11.27 -20.95
C GLY A 70 -40.65 -9.96 -21.32
N GLY A 71 -41.18 -9.21 -22.28
CA GLY A 71 -40.69 -7.88 -22.63
C GLY A 71 -40.72 -6.90 -21.46
N VAL A 72 -41.82 -6.86 -20.69
CA VAL A 72 -41.93 -6.04 -19.48
C VAL A 72 -40.88 -6.45 -18.45
N LEU A 73 -40.75 -7.74 -18.15
CA LEU A 73 -39.76 -8.24 -17.19
C LEU A 73 -38.32 -7.91 -17.61
N ALA A 74 -37.99 -8.03 -18.90
CA ALA A 74 -36.69 -7.68 -19.44
C ALA A 74 -36.38 -6.18 -19.28
N VAL A 75 -37.36 -5.32 -19.59
CA VAL A 75 -37.19 -3.86 -19.45
C VAL A 75 -37.04 -3.45 -17.99
N VAL A 76 -37.84 -4.03 -17.09
CA VAL A 76 -37.71 -3.77 -15.64
C VAL A 76 -36.38 -4.31 -15.11
N ALA A 77 -35.91 -5.48 -15.55
CA ALA A 77 -34.60 -6.01 -15.18
C ALA A 77 -33.46 -5.07 -15.62
N LEU A 78 -33.54 -4.52 -16.84
CA LEU A 78 -32.55 -3.57 -17.38
C LEU A 78 -32.59 -2.21 -16.67
N ALA A 79 -33.78 -1.77 -16.25
CA ALA A 79 -33.93 -0.56 -15.44
C ALA A 79 -33.25 -0.66 -14.06
N GLY A 80 -32.95 -1.89 -13.62
CA GLY A 80 -32.18 -2.16 -12.42
C GLY A 80 -32.89 -1.72 -11.14
N PRO A 81 -34.01 -2.37 -10.75
CA PRO A 81 -34.64 -2.11 -9.46
C PRO A 81 -33.67 -2.47 -8.34
N GLY A 82 -33.40 -1.50 -7.48
CA GLY A 82 -32.59 -1.67 -6.29
C GLY A 82 -33.39 -1.33 -5.03
N TRP A 83 -33.41 -2.27 -4.09
CA TRP A 83 -34.02 -2.12 -2.77
C TRP A 83 -33.01 -2.34 -1.63
N ARG A 84 -31.75 -2.61 -1.98
CA ARG A 84 -30.62 -2.68 -1.04
C ARG A 84 -29.70 -1.49 -1.28
N GLN A 85 -29.29 -0.83 -0.21
CA GLN A 85 -28.32 0.23 -0.24
C GLN A 85 -27.04 -0.31 0.38
N ASP A 86 -25.97 -0.38 -0.43
CA ASP A 86 -24.65 -0.68 0.09
C ASP A 86 -23.99 0.66 0.43
N ALA A 87 -23.59 0.82 1.69
CA ALA A 87 -22.70 1.91 2.07
C ALA A 87 -21.32 1.55 1.51
N VAL A 88 -20.96 2.14 0.37
CA VAL A 88 -19.56 2.11 -0.06
C VAL A 88 -18.86 3.16 0.81
N PRO A 89 -17.93 2.78 1.71
CA PRO A 89 -17.12 3.76 2.37
C PRO A 89 -16.29 4.44 1.26
N LEU A 90 -16.61 5.70 0.94
CA LEU A 90 -15.56 6.55 0.37
C LEU A 90 -14.49 6.58 1.44
N HIS A 91 -13.37 5.93 1.16
CA HIS A 91 -12.18 6.09 1.97
C HIS A 91 -11.61 7.49 1.69
N GLU A 92 -12.34 8.54 2.08
CA GLU A 92 -11.71 9.81 2.45
C GLU A 92 -11.20 9.63 3.89
N GLN A 93 -10.31 8.64 4.12
CA GLN A 93 -9.62 8.46 5.40
C GLN A 93 -8.61 9.59 5.69
N GLY A 94 -8.70 10.72 4.98
CA GLY A 94 -7.63 11.68 4.85
C GLY A 94 -7.43 12.47 6.12
N MET A 95 -6.42 12.09 6.91
CA MET A 95 -5.71 13.09 7.71
C MET A 95 -5.40 14.30 6.83
N ALA A 96 -5.60 15.50 7.35
CA ALA A 96 -5.33 16.72 6.60
C ALA A 96 -3.90 16.68 6.04
N PRO A 97 -3.70 17.02 4.76
CA PRO A 97 -2.38 16.98 4.14
C PRO A 97 -1.39 17.81 4.95
N LEU A 98 -0.21 17.26 5.18
CA LEU A 98 0.82 17.83 6.03
C LEU A 98 1.98 18.31 5.16
N VAL A 99 2.36 19.58 5.29
CA VAL A 99 3.62 20.09 4.74
C VAL A 99 4.60 20.29 5.87
N VAL A 100 5.71 19.56 5.85
CA VAL A 100 6.82 19.77 6.79
C VAL A 100 7.79 20.77 6.17
N ALA A 101 8.05 21.87 6.86
CA ALA A 101 9.03 22.88 6.49
C ALA A 101 10.24 22.77 7.43
N LEU A 102 11.36 22.26 6.92
CA LEU A 102 12.60 22.08 7.66
C LEU A 102 13.57 23.23 7.39
N ASP A 103 14.03 23.86 8.46
CA ASP A 103 15.12 24.85 8.43
C ASP A 103 16.44 24.15 8.07
N LEU A 104 17.12 24.63 7.02
CA LEU A 104 18.45 24.18 6.60
C LEU A 104 19.47 25.34 6.63
N SER A 105 19.24 26.36 7.46
CA SER A 105 20.26 27.37 7.78
C SER A 105 21.47 26.74 8.47
N THR A 106 22.61 27.44 8.46
CA THR A 106 23.80 26.98 9.18
C THR A 106 23.57 26.81 10.69
N ALA A 107 22.58 27.49 11.28
CA ALA A 107 22.22 27.36 12.69
C ALA A 107 21.81 25.92 13.06
N THR A 108 21.33 25.13 12.08
CA THR A 108 20.98 23.71 12.30
C THR A 108 22.21 22.79 12.47
N THR A 109 23.42 23.28 12.18
CA THR A 109 24.67 22.55 12.45
C THR A 109 25.12 22.65 13.91
N ALA A 110 24.46 23.48 14.72
CA ALA A 110 24.77 23.62 16.13
C ALA A 110 24.66 22.29 16.89
N GLY A 111 25.57 22.09 17.85
CA GLY A 111 25.75 20.85 18.62
C GLY A 111 25.08 20.85 20.01
N ASP A 112 24.18 21.79 20.28
CA ASP A 112 23.40 21.83 21.53
C ASP A 112 22.36 20.70 21.65
N LEU A 113 22.00 20.11 20.51
CA LEU A 113 21.31 18.82 20.44
C LEU A 113 22.26 17.78 19.82
N PRO A 114 22.89 16.90 20.61
CA PRO A 114 23.82 15.91 20.07
C PRO A 114 23.13 14.93 19.12
N PRO A 115 23.72 14.55 17.97
CA PRO A 115 25.00 15.01 17.43
C PRO A 115 24.96 16.40 16.76
N SER A 116 23.84 16.79 16.17
CA SER A 116 23.54 18.16 15.73
C SER A 116 22.03 18.37 15.63
N ARG A 117 21.56 19.63 15.64
CA ARG A 117 20.13 19.93 15.47
C ARG A 117 19.56 19.33 14.18
N LEU A 118 20.30 19.41 13.08
CA LEU A 118 19.90 18.85 11.79
C LEU A 118 19.76 17.32 11.83
N LEU A 119 20.72 16.61 12.43
CA LEU A 119 20.65 15.16 12.53
C LEU A 119 19.48 14.72 13.41
N GLN A 120 19.22 15.45 14.49
CA GLN A 120 18.03 15.24 15.33
C GLN A 120 16.73 15.55 14.59
N ALA A 121 16.69 16.62 13.80
CA ALA A 121 15.54 16.96 12.97
C ALA A 121 15.26 15.89 11.89
N ARG A 122 16.29 15.39 11.19
CA ARG A 122 16.17 14.29 10.22
C ARG A 122 15.66 13.01 10.89
N ALA A 123 16.21 12.65 12.06
CA ALA A 123 15.77 11.48 12.81
C ALA A 123 14.30 11.60 13.25
N LYS A 124 13.89 12.77 13.75
CA LYS A 124 12.50 13.04 14.11
C LYS A 124 11.58 13.02 12.89
N LEU A 125 12.01 13.60 11.78
CA LEU A 125 11.25 13.60 10.53
C LEU A 125 11.08 12.17 9.97
N ALA A 126 12.11 11.33 10.07
CA ALA A 126 11.99 9.91 9.73
C ALA A 126 10.93 9.19 10.59
N ARG A 127 10.88 9.48 11.90
CA ARG A 127 9.83 8.95 12.78
C ARG A 127 8.45 9.47 12.43
N LEU A 128 8.32 10.77 12.11
CA LEU A 128 7.07 11.36 11.64
C LEU A 128 6.55 10.66 10.38
N LEU A 129 7.43 10.46 9.38
CA LEU A 129 7.07 9.79 8.13
C LEU A 129 6.71 8.32 8.34
N ALA A 130 7.39 7.62 9.26
CA ALA A 130 7.12 6.22 9.56
C ALA A 130 5.87 6.01 10.42
N GLY A 131 5.55 6.94 11.32
CA GLY A 131 4.41 6.85 12.24
C GLY A 131 3.10 7.41 11.68
N ARG A 132 3.11 7.94 10.45
CA ARG A 132 1.93 8.53 9.82
C ARG A 132 1.33 7.55 8.81
N ASP A 133 0.32 6.81 9.25
CA ASP A 133 -0.31 5.73 8.47
C ASP A 133 -1.24 6.20 7.34
N ALA A 134 -1.63 7.48 7.33
CA ALA A 134 -2.57 8.03 6.34
C ALA A 134 -2.37 9.54 6.10
N GLY A 135 -2.82 10.00 4.93
CA GLY A 135 -2.82 11.40 4.52
C GLY A 135 -1.53 11.81 3.82
N GLN A 136 -1.66 12.75 2.90
CA GLN A 136 -0.54 13.18 2.08
C GLN A 136 0.49 13.98 2.90
N VAL A 137 1.77 13.82 2.58
CA VAL A 137 2.89 14.58 3.14
C VAL A 137 3.66 15.26 2.01
N ALA A 138 4.08 16.50 2.24
CA ALA A 138 5.06 17.21 1.42
C ALA A 138 6.24 17.66 2.31
N LEU A 139 7.41 17.78 1.70
CA LEU A 139 8.62 18.25 2.38
C LEU A 139 9.17 19.49 1.69
N VAL A 140 9.31 20.56 2.48
CA VAL A 140 9.89 21.83 2.10
C VAL A 140 11.18 22.03 2.88
N ALA A 141 12.25 22.39 2.18
CA ALA A 141 13.49 22.85 2.78
C ALA A 141 13.57 24.36 2.63
N TYR A 142 14.01 25.07 3.66
CA TYR A 142 14.18 26.52 3.59
C TYR A 142 15.42 27.02 4.30
N ALA A 143 15.93 28.15 3.82
CA ALA A 143 16.98 28.96 4.46
C ALA A 143 16.68 30.44 4.15
N ASP A 144 17.44 31.12 3.27
CA ASP A 144 17.02 32.44 2.76
C ASP A 144 15.73 32.36 1.92
N ASP A 145 15.52 31.26 1.21
CA ASP A 145 14.31 31.01 0.42
C ASP A 145 13.84 29.56 0.61
N ALA A 146 12.60 29.27 0.20
CA ALA A 146 11.96 27.98 0.37
C ALA A 146 11.83 27.22 -0.95
N TYR A 147 12.05 25.90 -0.89
CA TYR A 147 12.01 25.00 -2.03
C TYR A 147 11.34 23.67 -1.68
N THR A 148 10.60 23.12 -2.65
CA THR A 148 9.98 21.81 -2.51
C THR A 148 11.02 20.71 -2.73
N VAL A 149 11.28 19.93 -1.67
CA VAL A 149 12.07 18.69 -1.74
C VAL A 149 11.18 17.57 -2.29
N ALA A 150 10.02 17.37 -1.67
CA ALA A 150 9.03 16.41 -2.11
C ALA A 150 7.65 17.07 -2.19
N PRO A 151 6.93 16.95 -3.33
CA PRO A 151 5.58 17.45 -3.46
C PRO A 151 4.61 16.61 -2.60
N LEU A 152 3.36 17.04 -2.55
CA LEU A 152 2.32 16.36 -1.80
C LEU A 152 2.09 14.93 -2.33
N THR A 153 2.37 13.92 -1.50
CA THR A 153 2.30 12.50 -1.86
C THR A 153 1.78 11.66 -0.70
N GLU A 154 1.11 10.56 -0.99
CA GLU A 154 0.72 9.55 0.02
C GLU A 154 1.89 8.61 0.37
N ASP A 155 2.93 8.57 -0.48
CA ASP A 155 4.11 7.73 -0.29
C ASP A 155 5.16 8.44 0.58
N ALA A 156 4.99 8.31 1.90
CA ALA A 156 5.95 8.82 2.88
C ALA A 156 7.33 8.14 2.80
N ALA A 157 7.40 6.89 2.33
CA ALA A 157 8.66 6.18 2.16
C ALA A 157 9.52 6.79 1.05
N ASN A 158 8.90 7.25 -0.03
CA ASN A 158 9.61 7.98 -1.09
C ASN A 158 10.11 9.36 -0.61
N VAL A 159 9.38 10.04 0.28
CA VAL A 159 9.88 11.28 0.92
C VAL A 159 11.10 10.98 1.79
N ALA A 160 11.10 9.83 2.48
CA ALA A 160 12.20 9.43 3.35
C ALA A 160 13.56 9.26 2.62
N LEU A 161 13.55 8.96 1.32
CA LEU A 161 14.76 8.84 0.49
C LEU A 161 15.58 10.14 0.42
N TYR A 162 14.95 11.30 0.61
CA TYR A 162 15.63 12.59 0.54
C TYR A 162 16.26 13.02 1.88
N LEU A 163 15.93 12.38 3.00
CA LEU A 163 16.30 12.87 4.34
C LEU A 163 17.82 12.94 4.53
N ASP A 164 18.55 11.94 4.04
CA ASP A 164 20.00 11.89 4.15
C ASP A 164 20.70 12.99 3.34
N ALA A 165 20.04 13.48 2.30
CA ALA A 165 20.51 14.54 1.42
C ALA A 165 20.27 15.97 1.93
N LEU A 166 19.48 16.15 3.00
CA LEU A 166 19.06 17.48 3.50
C LEU A 166 20.16 18.20 4.30
N SER A 167 21.07 18.92 3.66
CA SER A 167 22.12 19.70 4.35
C SER A 167 22.06 21.21 4.05
N PRO A 168 22.68 22.07 4.86
CA PRO A 168 22.76 23.50 4.52
C PRO A 168 23.39 23.76 3.15
N ASP A 169 24.33 22.90 2.71
CA ASP A 169 25.01 23.02 1.43
C ASP A 169 24.10 22.79 0.20
N ILE A 170 22.91 22.24 0.35
CA ILE A 170 21.96 22.14 -0.78
C ILE A 170 21.23 23.47 -1.02
N MET A 171 21.25 24.39 -0.05
CA MET A 171 20.58 25.67 -0.13
C MET A 171 21.44 26.69 -0.90
N PRO A 172 20.88 27.48 -1.84
CA PRO A 172 21.65 28.46 -2.61
C PRO A 172 22.22 29.61 -1.77
N ALA A 173 21.53 29.98 -0.70
CA ALA A 173 21.90 31.07 0.20
C ALA A 173 21.47 30.72 1.63
N ASP A 174 22.32 31.11 2.59
CA ASP A 174 22.08 30.93 4.03
C ASP A 174 21.13 32.01 4.58
N GLY A 175 20.45 31.71 5.68
CA GLY A 175 19.41 32.54 6.31
C GLY A 175 18.30 31.68 6.91
N SER A 176 17.39 32.27 7.69
CA SER A 176 16.20 31.57 8.21
C SER A 176 14.92 32.37 7.96
N ARG A 177 14.36 32.20 6.76
CA ARG A 177 13.15 32.88 6.27
C ARG A 177 11.92 31.99 6.38
N ALA A 178 11.50 31.78 7.63
CA ALA A 178 10.32 30.98 7.95
C ALA A 178 9.03 31.54 7.33
N ASP A 179 8.94 32.86 7.11
CA ASP A 179 7.84 33.50 6.38
C ASP A 179 7.71 32.94 4.95
N ARG A 180 8.82 32.86 4.21
CA ARG A 180 8.83 32.29 2.86
C ARG A 180 8.50 30.80 2.87
N ALA A 181 8.94 30.07 3.90
CA ALA A 181 8.64 28.66 4.08
C ALA A 181 7.13 28.41 4.27
N ILE A 182 6.48 29.17 5.15
CA ILE A 182 5.03 29.09 5.41
C ILE A 182 4.24 29.46 4.15
N ALA A 183 4.62 30.54 3.47
CA ALA A 183 3.97 30.95 2.22
C ALA A 183 4.13 29.89 1.11
N HIS A 184 5.30 29.24 1.02
CA HIS A 184 5.54 28.16 0.07
C HIS A 184 4.72 26.90 0.41
N ALA A 185 4.65 26.53 1.68
CA ALA A 185 3.82 25.42 2.16
C ALA A 185 2.33 25.65 1.87
N ALA A 186 1.82 26.86 2.14
CA ALA A 186 0.44 27.23 1.82
C ALA A 186 0.16 27.17 0.30
N ARG A 187 1.13 27.55 -0.55
CA ARG A 187 1.01 27.38 -2.01
C ARG A 187 0.92 25.91 -2.42
N LEU A 188 1.75 25.04 -1.86
CA LEU A 188 1.72 23.60 -2.15
C LEU A 188 0.37 22.98 -1.78
N LEU A 189 -0.16 23.32 -0.60
CA LEU A 189 -1.48 22.85 -0.16
C LEU A 189 -2.60 23.30 -1.12
N ARG A 190 -2.57 24.57 -1.55
CA ARG A 190 -3.54 25.09 -2.53
C ARG A 190 -3.42 24.41 -3.89
N GLN A 191 -2.21 24.16 -4.38
CA GLN A 191 -1.96 23.47 -5.65
C GLN A 191 -2.46 22.02 -5.60
N GLY A 192 -2.32 21.36 -4.45
CA GLY A 192 -2.92 20.06 -4.16
C GLY A 192 -4.44 20.09 -3.92
N GLN A 193 -5.10 21.24 -4.16
CA GLN A 193 -6.55 21.45 -3.95
C GLN A 193 -7.03 21.17 -2.51
N ALA A 194 -6.14 21.22 -1.54
CA ALA A 194 -6.46 21.02 -0.14
C ALA A 194 -7.18 22.26 0.42
N GLN A 195 -8.45 22.10 0.80
CA GLN A 195 -9.23 23.16 1.47
C GLN A 195 -8.80 23.40 2.93
N ARG A 196 -8.17 22.38 3.54
CA ARG A 196 -7.57 22.41 4.87
C ARG A 196 -6.29 21.62 4.86
N GLY A 197 -5.34 21.95 5.72
CA GLY A 197 -4.03 21.32 5.78
C GLY A 197 -3.25 21.73 7.02
N GLU A 198 -2.23 20.95 7.34
CA GLU A 198 -1.29 21.23 8.42
C GLU A 198 0.06 21.66 7.83
N ILE A 199 0.70 22.63 8.48
CA ILE A 199 2.07 23.04 8.21
C ILE A 199 2.86 22.82 9.50
N LEU A 200 3.88 21.97 9.45
CA LEU A 200 4.80 21.75 10.57
C LEU A 200 6.12 22.44 10.26
N LEU A 201 6.43 23.50 10.99
CA LEU A 201 7.70 24.22 10.90
C LEU A 201 8.70 23.64 11.92
N MET A 202 9.89 23.24 11.47
CA MET A 202 10.97 22.75 12.33
C MET A 202 12.11 23.76 12.33
N THR A 203 12.25 24.55 13.40
CA THR A 203 13.22 25.67 13.48
C THR A 203 13.55 26.07 14.92
N GLY A 204 14.62 26.85 15.11
CA GLY A 204 15.07 27.36 16.42
C GLY A 204 14.56 28.75 16.78
N ASP A 205 14.32 29.60 15.79
CA ASP A 205 13.87 30.99 15.98
C ASP A 205 13.02 31.46 14.78
N VAL A 206 12.26 32.53 14.98
CA VAL A 206 11.40 33.13 13.96
C VAL A 206 11.29 34.64 14.17
N ASP A 207 11.05 35.37 13.10
CA ASP A 207 10.88 36.82 13.09
C ASP A 207 9.40 37.24 13.05
N ALA A 208 9.15 38.55 13.09
CA ALA A 208 7.80 39.10 13.04
C ALA A 208 7.10 38.86 11.68
N ALA A 209 7.86 38.72 10.59
CA ALA A 209 7.32 38.43 9.28
C ALA A 209 6.73 37.01 9.23
N ALA A 210 7.41 36.04 9.83
CA ALA A 210 6.93 34.66 9.91
C ALA A 210 5.64 34.54 10.73
N ILE A 211 5.52 35.30 11.84
CA ILE A 211 4.29 35.35 12.64
C ILE A 211 3.13 35.93 11.82
N ALA A 212 3.37 37.00 11.05
CA ALA A 212 2.36 37.59 10.18
C ALA A 212 1.91 36.61 9.09
N GLU A 213 2.84 35.88 8.47
CA GLU A 213 2.52 34.91 7.44
C GLU A 213 1.78 33.68 8.00
N ALA A 214 2.11 33.23 9.22
CA ALA A 214 1.36 32.19 9.91
C ALA A 214 -0.11 32.58 10.12
N ALA A 215 -0.37 33.84 10.50
CA ALA A 215 -1.74 34.36 10.62
C ALA A 215 -2.49 34.42 9.27
N ILE A 216 -1.77 34.66 8.18
CA ILE A 216 -2.34 34.61 6.82
C ILE A 216 -2.70 33.17 6.46
N ALA A 217 -1.80 32.21 6.70
CA ALA A 217 -2.05 30.78 6.46
C ALA A 217 -3.25 30.26 7.27
N ALA A 218 -3.37 30.64 8.55
CA ALA A 218 -4.50 30.28 9.41
C ALA A 218 -5.85 30.76 8.84
N ARG A 219 -5.90 31.99 8.31
CA ARG A 219 -7.11 32.54 7.66
C ARG A 219 -7.47 31.81 6.37
N MET A 220 -6.51 31.16 5.71
CA MET A 220 -6.75 30.31 4.53
C MET A 220 -7.22 28.90 4.89
N GLY A 221 -7.27 28.55 6.17
CA GLY A 221 -7.65 27.21 6.64
C GLY A 221 -6.46 26.25 6.83
N TYR A 222 -5.23 26.77 6.85
CA TYR A 222 -4.01 26.00 7.09
C TYR A 222 -3.48 26.25 8.50
N ARG A 223 -3.40 25.20 9.31
CA ARG A 223 -2.91 25.26 10.68
C ARG A 223 -1.38 25.21 10.68
N VAL A 224 -0.72 26.15 11.35
CA VAL A 224 0.75 26.22 11.42
C VAL A 224 1.22 25.85 12.82
N SER A 225 1.79 24.65 12.93
CA SER A 225 2.40 24.11 14.15
C SER A 225 3.93 24.21 14.08
N VAL A 226 4.57 24.30 15.24
CA VAL A 226 6.02 24.53 15.33
C VAL A 226 6.66 23.49 16.23
N LEU A 227 7.74 22.89 15.74
CA LEU A 227 8.64 22.03 16.50
C LEU A 227 9.98 22.74 16.70
N GLY A 228 10.28 23.10 17.95
CA GLY A 228 11.46 23.84 18.33
C GLY A 228 12.74 23.00 18.25
N LEU A 229 13.69 23.43 17.42
CA LEU A 229 15.00 22.79 17.25
C LEU A 229 16.08 23.53 18.03
N GLY A 230 16.58 22.92 19.10
CA GLY A 230 17.71 23.40 19.88
C GLY A 230 17.41 23.49 21.37
N THR A 231 18.31 24.13 22.11
CA THR A 231 18.14 24.45 23.54
C THR A 231 18.21 25.94 23.78
N ILE A 232 17.69 26.39 24.94
CA ILE A 232 17.74 27.80 25.35
C ILE A 232 19.18 28.24 25.65
N GLU A 233 20.02 27.31 26.13
CA GLU A 233 21.45 27.56 26.30
C GLU A 233 22.09 27.85 24.95
N GLY A 234 21.74 27.05 23.93
CA GLY A 234 22.23 27.18 22.57
C GLY A 234 23.65 26.66 22.40
N ALA A 235 24.19 26.78 21.18
CA ALA A 235 25.58 26.47 20.90
C ALA A 235 26.16 27.35 19.80
N ALA A 236 27.48 27.51 19.82
CA ALA A 236 28.21 28.15 18.73
C ALA A 236 28.24 27.24 17.50
N HIS A 237 28.09 27.84 16.33
CA HIS A 237 28.24 27.20 15.03
C HIS A 237 28.99 28.14 14.07
N ARG A 238 29.39 27.62 12.92
CA ARG A 238 29.98 28.45 11.86
C ARG A 238 28.91 28.81 10.84
N ASP A 239 28.77 30.11 10.57
CA ASP A 239 27.89 30.60 9.51
C ASP A 239 28.50 30.37 8.12
N GLY A 240 27.75 30.70 7.06
CA GLY A 240 28.23 30.58 5.67
C GLY A 240 29.49 31.41 5.35
N THR A 241 29.85 32.38 6.19
CA THR A 241 31.09 33.19 6.05
C THR A 241 32.26 32.61 6.84
N GLY A 242 32.02 31.58 7.66
CA GLY A 242 32.98 30.95 8.55
C GLY A 242 33.10 31.61 9.93
N ALA A 243 32.31 32.65 10.20
CA ALA A 243 32.28 33.33 11.49
C ALA A 243 31.56 32.46 12.54
N LEU A 244 32.02 32.57 13.80
CA LEU A 244 31.41 31.87 14.92
C LEU A 244 30.19 32.65 15.41
N VAL A 245 29.01 32.09 15.21
CA VAL A 245 27.72 32.67 15.61
C VAL A 245 27.04 31.74 16.62
N HIS A 246 26.32 32.33 17.57
CA HIS A 246 25.63 31.56 18.61
C HIS A 246 24.16 31.34 18.22
N ALA A 247 23.75 30.07 18.07
CA ALA A 247 22.35 29.73 17.81
C ALA A 247 21.67 29.39 19.14
N ARG A 248 20.50 29.95 19.41
CA ARG A 248 19.68 29.71 20.62
C ARG A 248 18.25 29.39 20.20
N LEU A 249 17.59 28.50 20.94
CA LEU A 249 16.14 28.33 20.84
C LEU A 249 15.44 29.52 21.50
N GLU A 250 14.50 30.15 20.79
CA GLU A 250 13.68 31.25 21.30
C GLU A 250 12.20 30.80 21.43
N PRO A 251 11.81 30.10 22.52
CA PRO A 251 10.46 29.53 22.64
C PRO A 251 9.35 30.56 22.54
N GLY A 252 9.58 31.80 23.00
CA GLY A 252 8.57 32.85 23.01
C GLY A 252 8.12 33.25 21.61
N THR A 253 9.05 33.36 20.65
CA THR A 253 8.72 33.70 19.25
C THR A 253 8.03 32.53 18.54
N LEU A 254 8.48 31.30 18.81
CA LEU A 254 7.89 30.08 18.26
C LEU A 254 6.46 29.84 18.77
N GLN A 255 6.20 30.08 20.07
CA GLN A 255 4.86 30.03 20.64
C GLN A 255 3.94 31.10 20.05
N ALA A 256 4.45 32.32 19.86
CA ALA A 256 3.69 33.40 19.22
C ALA A 256 3.32 33.05 17.77
N LEU A 257 4.24 32.43 17.02
CA LEU A 257 3.99 31.97 15.65
C LEU A 257 2.94 30.86 15.61
N ALA A 258 3.07 29.83 16.45
CA ALA A 258 2.09 28.75 16.54
C ALA A 258 0.69 29.27 16.91
N ALA A 259 0.61 30.19 17.88
CA ALA A 259 -0.65 30.82 18.28
C ALA A 259 -1.28 31.64 17.13
N ALA A 260 -0.48 32.42 16.40
CA ALA A 260 -0.94 33.17 15.24
C ALA A 260 -1.41 32.23 14.10
N GLY A 261 -0.77 31.08 13.95
CA GLY A 261 -1.08 30.02 12.99
C GLY A 261 -2.22 29.08 13.37
N GLY A 262 -2.83 29.23 14.56
CA GLY A 262 -3.83 28.30 15.09
C GLY A 262 -3.29 26.90 15.43
N GLY A 263 -1.96 26.75 15.51
CA GLY A 263 -1.24 25.52 15.76
C GLY A 263 -0.75 25.35 17.20
N GLY A 264 0.02 24.28 17.41
CA GLY A 264 0.71 24.02 18.68
C GLY A 264 2.21 24.31 18.57
N TYR A 265 2.85 24.56 19.71
CA TYR A 265 4.31 24.61 19.83
C TYR A 265 4.78 23.54 20.81
N HIS A 266 5.75 22.74 20.39
CA HIS A 266 6.49 21.83 21.27
C HIS A 266 7.98 21.94 20.98
N ALA A 267 8.81 21.84 22.02
CA ALA A 267 10.24 21.64 21.82
C ALA A 267 10.49 20.18 21.41
N LEU A 268 11.54 19.94 20.64
CA LEU A 268 11.92 18.58 20.23
C LEU A 268 12.13 17.68 21.44
N SER A 269 11.38 16.58 21.52
CA SER A 269 11.54 15.55 22.54
C SER A 269 12.30 14.33 22.00
N ALA A 270 12.82 13.47 22.88
CA ALA A 270 13.53 12.25 22.49
C ALA A 270 12.58 11.10 22.09
N ASP A 271 11.35 11.12 22.59
CA ASP A 271 10.23 10.22 22.26
C ASP A 271 9.39 10.80 21.11
N ASP A 272 8.12 10.41 20.96
CA ASP A 272 7.22 10.94 19.92
C ASP A 272 6.06 11.78 20.51
N ASP A 273 6.16 12.13 21.80
CA ASP A 273 5.12 12.86 22.53
C ASP A 273 4.88 14.26 21.94
N ASP A 274 5.94 14.91 21.45
CA ASP A 274 5.86 16.19 20.75
C ASP A 274 5.02 16.09 19.46
N LEU A 275 5.23 15.05 18.64
CA LEU A 275 4.48 14.82 17.41
C LEU A 275 3.02 14.43 17.68
N GLN A 276 2.76 13.67 18.75
CA GLN A 276 1.41 13.34 19.18
C GLN A 276 0.67 14.58 19.69
N ALA A 277 1.31 15.39 20.52
CA ALA A 277 0.71 16.61 21.07
C ALA A 277 0.42 17.67 19.99
N LEU A 278 1.23 17.71 18.92
CA LEU A 278 0.98 18.56 17.76
C LEU A 278 -0.15 18.06 16.84
N GLY A 279 -0.57 16.80 17.00
CA GLY A 279 -1.61 16.18 16.18
C GLY A 279 -1.15 15.84 14.75
N VAL A 280 0.16 15.68 14.52
CA VAL A 280 0.72 15.42 13.19
C VAL A 280 0.82 13.92 12.86
N LEU A 281 0.76 13.04 13.87
CA LEU A 281 0.69 11.58 13.69
C LEU A 281 -0.75 11.07 13.60
N THR A 282 -1.65 11.63 14.42
CA THR A 282 -3.09 11.33 14.43
C THR A 282 -3.89 12.61 14.59
N PRO A 283 -5.08 12.75 13.95
CA PRO A 283 -5.82 14.00 13.97
C PRO A 283 -6.39 14.19 15.38
N SER A 284 -5.94 15.22 16.08
CA SER A 284 -6.48 15.55 17.39
C SER A 284 -7.88 16.18 17.26
N GLY A 285 -8.82 15.69 18.07
CA GLY A 285 -10.09 16.31 18.50
C GLY A 285 -10.93 17.08 17.47
N ASP A 286 -10.54 18.31 17.15
CA ASP A 286 -11.35 19.25 16.36
C ASP A 286 -11.34 18.94 14.85
N LEU A 287 -10.23 18.39 14.34
CA LEU A 287 -10.13 17.95 12.94
C LEU A 287 -10.80 16.60 12.73
N ALA A 288 -10.76 15.70 13.72
CA ALA A 288 -11.47 14.43 13.67
C ALA A 288 -13.00 14.65 13.56
N VAL A 289 -13.55 15.63 14.28
CA VAL A 289 -14.98 15.99 14.22
C VAL A 289 -15.36 16.67 12.89
N ALA A 290 -14.43 17.37 12.25
CA ALA A 290 -14.66 18.00 10.95
C ALA A 290 -14.51 17.01 9.78
N SER A 291 -13.53 16.10 9.83
CA SER A 291 -13.38 15.00 8.87
C SER A 291 -14.54 14.00 8.97
N ALA A 292 -15.01 13.69 10.19
CA ALA A 292 -16.20 12.86 10.41
C ALA A 292 -17.51 13.47 9.86
N ARG A 293 -17.60 14.80 9.67
CA ARG A 293 -18.73 15.44 8.97
C ARG A 293 -18.63 15.36 7.46
N THR A 294 -17.43 15.09 6.93
CA THR A 294 -17.13 15.00 5.50
C THR A 294 -17.12 13.55 5.00
N ASP A 295 -17.14 12.58 5.93
CA ASP A 295 -17.49 11.16 5.72
C ASP A 295 -18.96 10.97 5.28
N ALA A 296 -19.35 11.66 4.22
CA ALA A 296 -20.57 11.42 3.50
C ALA A 296 -20.40 10.08 2.75
N SER A 297 -20.68 8.98 3.45
CA SER A 297 -20.87 7.68 2.80
C SER A 297 -21.87 7.84 1.66
N ILE A 298 -21.40 7.70 0.41
CA ILE A 298 -22.30 7.67 -0.74
C ILE A 298 -23.03 6.33 -0.67
N ARG A 299 -24.29 6.38 -0.23
CA ARG A 299 -25.21 5.25 -0.29
C ARG A 299 -25.47 4.94 -1.76
N ARG A 300 -24.86 3.87 -2.27
CA ARG A 300 -25.10 3.41 -3.64
C ARG A 300 -26.19 2.34 -3.58
N VAL A 301 -27.29 2.59 -4.29
CA VAL A 301 -28.33 1.58 -4.49
C VAL A 301 -27.74 0.46 -5.35
N ARG A 302 -27.81 -0.77 -4.84
CA ARG A 302 -27.36 -1.97 -5.54
C ARG A 302 -28.42 -2.41 -6.55
N ASP A 303 -27.97 -2.74 -7.76
CA ASP A 303 -28.84 -3.31 -8.79
C ASP A 303 -29.22 -4.76 -8.43
N GLU A 304 -30.50 -4.97 -8.16
CA GLU A 304 -31.10 -6.28 -7.86
C GLU A 304 -32.01 -6.76 -9.02
N GLY A 305 -31.95 -6.11 -10.18
CA GLY A 305 -32.75 -6.44 -11.37
C GLY A 305 -32.51 -7.84 -11.93
N TYR A 306 -31.36 -8.45 -11.60
CA TYR A 306 -31.01 -9.79 -12.06
C TYR A 306 -31.97 -10.88 -11.54
N TRP A 307 -32.69 -10.66 -10.44
CA TRP A 307 -33.72 -11.60 -9.97
C TRP A 307 -34.86 -11.80 -10.96
N LEU A 308 -35.15 -10.78 -11.79
CA LEU A 308 -36.19 -10.83 -12.82
C LEU A 308 -35.78 -11.65 -14.05
N ILE A 309 -34.49 -12.02 -14.18
CA ILE A 309 -34.00 -12.88 -15.26
C ILE A 309 -34.54 -14.31 -15.11
N LEU A 310 -34.72 -14.81 -13.88
CA LEU A 310 -35.24 -16.16 -13.63
C LEU A 310 -36.67 -16.37 -14.16
N PRO A 311 -37.67 -15.53 -13.79
CA PRO A 311 -39.01 -15.65 -14.36
C PRO A 311 -39.04 -15.35 -15.87
N LEU A 312 -38.21 -14.42 -16.34
CA LEU A 312 -38.06 -14.14 -17.78
C LEU A 312 -37.59 -15.38 -18.54
N LEU A 313 -36.55 -16.07 -18.05
CA LEU A 313 -36.02 -17.29 -18.64
C LEU A 313 -37.10 -18.38 -18.69
N GLY A 314 -37.89 -18.52 -17.62
CA GLY A 314 -39.05 -19.41 -17.59
C GLY A 314 -40.02 -19.13 -18.74
N LEU A 315 -40.43 -17.88 -18.92
CA LEU A 315 -41.34 -17.48 -20.01
C LEU A 315 -40.75 -17.74 -21.40
N VAL A 316 -39.47 -17.42 -21.60
CA VAL A 316 -38.77 -17.64 -22.88
C VAL A 316 -38.70 -19.14 -23.23
N LEU A 317 -38.45 -20.01 -22.24
CA LEU A 317 -38.42 -21.46 -22.42
C LEU A 317 -39.80 -22.02 -22.85
N PHE A 318 -40.89 -21.51 -22.27
CA PHE A 318 -42.25 -21.89 -22.67
C PHE A 318 -42.65 -21.33 -24.05
N ALA A 319 -42.09 -20.19 -24.45
CA ALA A 319 -42.34 -19.57 -25.75
C ALA A 319 -41.65 -20.30 -26.92
N PHE A 320 -40.55 -21.02 -26.68
CA PHE A 320 -39.91 -21.84 -27.71
C PHE A 320 -40.73 -23.10 -28.00
N ARG A 321 -41.21 -23.19 -29.25
CA ARG A 321 -42.36 -23.96 -29.76
C ARG A 321 -42.24 -25.50 -29.73
N ARG A 322 -41.34 -26.08 -28.92
CA ARG A 322 -41.25 -27.52 -28.55
C ARG A 322 -40.77 -27.74 -27.09
N GLY A 323 -40.78 -26.69 -26.26
CA GLY A 323 -40.03 -26.62 -25.00
C GLY A 323 -40.66 -27.22 -23.75
N SER A 324 -41.87 -27.81 -23.78
CA SER A 324 -42.45 -28.44 -22.58
C SER A 324 -41.59 -29.61 -22.07
N ALA A 325 -41.02 -30.40 -22.98
CA ALA A 325 -40.06 -31.45 -22.62
C ALA A 325 -38.75 -30.86 -22.05
N LEU A 326 -38.26 -29.74 -22.61
CA LEU A 326 -37.04 -29.08 -22.12
C LEU A 326 -37.27 -28.38 -20.77
N ALA A 327 -38.46 -27.81 -20.54
CA ALA A 327 -38.89 -27.23 -19.29
C ALA A 327 -39.08 -28.30 -18.20
N CYS A 328 -39.61 -29.48 -18.54
CA CYS A 328 -39.64 -30.62 -17.62
C CYS A 328 -38.24 -31.14 -17.31
N VAL A 329 -37.34 -31.22 -18.30
CA VAL A 329 -35.94 -31.64 -18.09
C VAL A 329 -35.17 -30.62 -17.24
N LEU A 330 -35.37 -29.32 -17.45
CA LEU A 330 -34.76 -28.27 -16.62
C LEU A 330 -35.37 -28.21 -15.21
N ALA A 331 -36.68 -28.43 -15.08
CA ALA A 331 -37.32 -28.58 -13.78
C ALA A 331 -36.75 -29.79 -13.02
N PHE A 332 -36.53 -30.93 -13.70
CA PHE A 332 -35.84 -32.11 -13.14
C PHE A 332 -34.34 -31.86 -12.88
N ALA A 333 -33.66 -31.05 -13.70
CA ALA A 333 -32.26 -30.67 -13.48
C ALA A 333 -32.09 -29.66 -12.32
N LEU A 334 -33.16 -28.96 -11.94
CA LEU A 334 -33.24 -28.11 -10.74
C LEU A 334 -33.62 -28.89 -9.47
N VAL A 335 -34.19 -30.10 -9.58
CA VAL A 335 -34.44 -31.00 -8.42
C VAL A 335 -33.17 -31.32 -7.60
N PRO A 336 -31.98 -31.59 -8.17
CA PRO A 336 -30.77 -31.79 -7.37
C PRO A 336 -30.29 -30.52 -6.63
N ALA A 337 -30.79 -29.32 -6.98
CA ALA A 337 -30.56 -28.11 -6.18
C ALA A 337 -31.52 -28.01 -4.97
N LEU A 338 -32.61 -28.78 -4.96
CA LEU A 338 -33.60 -28.85 -3.89
C LEU A 338 -33.42 -30.07 -2.96
N LEU A 339 -32.59 -31.04 -3.36
CA LEU A 339 -32.17 -32.16 -2.52
C LEU A 339 -30.86 -31.78 -1.80
N PRO A 340 -30.73 -31.98 -0.48
CA PRO A 340 -29.47 -31.76 0.21
C PRO A 340 -28.44 -32.77 -0.30
N LEU A 341 -27.53 -32.32 -1.17
CA LEU A 341 -26.36 -33.10 -1.55
C LEU A 341 -25.53 -33.40 -0.28
N PRO A 342 -24.99 -34.62 -0.11
CA PRO A 342 -24.12 -34.91 1.02
C PRO A 342 -22.93 -33.96 0.95
N ALA A 343 -22.83 -33.09 1.95
CA ALA A 343 -21.79 -32.09 2.08
C ALA A 343 -20.42 -32.79 2.04
N ARG A 344 -19.73 -32.69 0.90
CA ARG A 344 -18.27 -32.79 0.93
C ARG A 344 -17.79 -31.62 1.75
N ALA A 345 -17.04 -31.89 2.81
CA ALA A 345 -16.49 -30.91 3.74
C ALA A 345 -15.79 -29.78 2.97
N GLN A 346 -16.55 -28.73 2.66
CA GLN A 346 -16.04 -27.44 2.22
C GLN A 346 -15.58 -26.71 3.48
N PRO A 347 -14.40 -26.07 3.46
CA PRO A 347 -13.97 -25.27 4.59
C PRO A 347 -15.02 -24.18 4.88
N PRO A 348 -15.21 -23.80 6.16
CA PRO A 348 -16.37 -23.06 6.66
C PRO A 348 -16.58 -21.63 6.13
N ALA A 349 -15.82 -21.20 5.13
CA ALA A 349 -15.86 -19.84 4.59
C ALA A 349 -16.30 -19.73 3.12
N ALA A 350 -16.46 -20.85 2.40
CA ALA A 350 -16.89 -20.80 0.99
C ALA A 350 -18.42 -20.81 0.91
N THR A 351 -19.04 -19.68 0.58
CA THR A 351 -20.47 -19.66 0.25
C THR A 351 -20.72 -20.38 -1.08
N ALA A 352 -21.95 -20.86 -1.33
CA ALA A 352 -22.34 -21.54 -2.58
C ALA A 352 -22.06 -20.72 -3.87
N TRP A 353 -21.79 -19.42 -3.72
CA TRP A 353 -21.54 -18.46 -4.80
C TRP A 353 -20.06 -18.09 -4.98
N GLN A 354 -19.16 -18.63 -4.15
CA GLN A 354 -17.73 -18.35 -4.24
C GLN A 354 -17.01 -19.47 -4.97
N ARG A 355 -16.16 -19.08 -5.93
CA ARG A 355 -15.28 -20.02 -6.64
C ARG A 355 -14.02 -20.29 -5.82
N ALA A 356 -13.37 -21.43 -6.06
CA ALA A 356 -12.18 -21.83 -5.32
C ALA A 356 -11.01 -20.84 -5.44
N ASP A 357 -10.85 -20.19 -6.60
CA ASP A 357 -9.86 -19.13 -6.84
C ASP A 357 -10.11 -17.89 -5.96
N GLN A 358 -11.38 -17.50 -5.79
CA GLN A 358 -11.76 -16.34 -4.95
C GLN A 358 -11.47 -16.60 -3.48
N VAL A 359 -11.73 -17.82 -2.99
CA VAL A 359 -11.41 -18.23 -1.62
C VAL A 359 -9.90 -18.29 -1.41
N ALA A 360 -9.15 -18.84 -2.37
CA ALA A 360 -7.70 -18.89 -2.31
C ALA A 360 -7.08 -17.49 -2.28
N TYR A 361 -7.57 -16.57 -3.12
CA TYR A 361 -7.12 -15.18 -3.14
C TYR A 361 -7.39 -14.46 -1.81
N ALA A 362 -8.60 -14.61 -1.25
CA ALA A 362 -8.94 -14.03 0.05
C ALA A 362 -8.02 -14.55 1.16
N ARG A 363 -7.79 -15.86 1.21
CA ARG A 363 -6.87 -16.48 2.17
C ARG A 363 -5.42 -16.00 2.00
N MET A 364 -4.98 -15.82 0.75
CA MET A 364 -3.64 -15.30 0.45
C MET A 364 -3.45 -13.89 1.02
N ARG A 365 -4.44 -13.01 0.82
CA ARG A 365 -4.46 -11.64 1.34
C ARG A 365 -4.53 -11.60 2.88
N ASP A 366 -5.41 -12.39 3.47
CA ASP A 366 -5.56 -12.46 4.93
C ASP A 366 -4.28 -12.97 5.62
N GLY A 367 -3.62 -13.96 5.02
CA GLY A 367 -2.32 -14.45 5.49
C GLY A 367 -1.22 -13.39 5.41
N ALA A 368 -1.19 -12.58 4.35
CA ALA A 368 -0.23 -11.48 4.22
C ALA A 368 -0.45 -10.40 5.29
N ALA A 369 -1.72 -10.05 5.57
CA ALA A 369 -2.05 -9.12 6.64
C ALA A 369 -1.66 -9.65 8.03
N ALA A 370 -1.84 -10.95 8.30
CA ALA A 370 -1.39 -11.58 9.54
C ALA A 370 0.15 -11.54 9.66
N TYR A 371 0.88 -11.82 8.57
CA TYR A 371 2.34 -11.76 8.53
C TYR A 371 2.87 -10.36 8.82
N GLN A 372 2.24 -9.31 8.28
CA GLN A 372 2.60 -7.92 8.54
C GLN A 372 2.42 -7.53 10.02
N ARG A 373 1.39 -8.08 10.68
CA ARG A 373 1.19 -7.93 12.14
C ARG A 373 2.10 -8.84 12.98
N GLN A 374 3.04 -9.54 12.36
CA GLN A 374 3.95 -10.51 12.99
C GLN A 374 3.24 -11.73 13.63
N ASP A 375 1.96 -11.96 13.30
CA ASP A 375 1.24 -13.18 13.68
C ASP A 375 1.55 -14.28 12.66
N PHE A 376 2.73 -14.88 12.80
CA PHE A 376 3.24 -15.88 11.86
C PHE A 376 2.46 -17.20 11.92
N ASP A 377 1.87 -17.54 13.06
CA ASP A 377 1.04 -18.74 13.21
C ASP A 377 -0.32 -18.60 12.49
N GLU A 378 -0.96 -17.44 12.56
CA GLU A 378 -2.15 -17.16 11.75
C GLU A 378 -1.79 -17.14 10.26
N ALA A 379 -0.71 -16.44 9.87
CA ALA A 379 -0.27 -16.39 8.48
C ALA A 379 -0.03 -17.79 7.89
N LEU A 380 0.69 -18.64 8.64
CA LEU A 380 0.95 -20.03 8.29
C LEU A 380 -0.37 -20.82 8.09
N ARG A 381 -1.33 -20.72 9.01
CA ARG A 381 -2.64 -21.39 8.87
C ARG A 381 -3.38 -20.93 7.61
N LYS A 382 -3.35 -19.64 7.29
CA LYS A 382 -4.05 -19.09 6.13
C LYS A 382 -3.46 -19.60 4.81
N TRP A 383 -2.13 -19.69 4.70
CA TRP A 383 -1.44 -20.16 3.49
C TRP A 383 -1.31 -21.68 3.37
N THR A 384 -1.45 -22.43 4.47
CA THR A 384 -1.37 -23.90 4.44
C THR A 384 -2.46 -24.49 3.55
N GLY A 385 -2.05 -25.35 2.60
CA GLY A 385 -2.94 -26.01 1.66
C GLY A 385 -3.40 -25.15 0.49
N LEU A 386 -2.89 -23.92 0.34
CA LEU A 386 -3.08 -23.15 -0.90
C LEU A 386 -2.09 -23.63 -1.99
N PRO A 387 -2.54 -23.76 -3.25
CA PRO A 387 -1.65 -24.13 -4.35
C PRO A 387 -0.82 -22.93 -4.84
N GLY A 388 0.33 -23.21 -5.46
CA GLY A 388 1.14 -22.22 -6.17
C GLY A 388 2.44 -21.82 -5.47
N ALA A 389 3.41 -21.36 -6.26
CA ALA A 389 4.74 -21.02 -5.78
C ALA A 389 4.74 -19.92 -4.71
N ASP A 390 3.92 -18.88 -4.91
CA ASP A 390 3.82 -17.75 -3.96
C ASP A 390 3.31 -18.18 -2.58
N ALA A 391 2.33 -19.08 -2.54
CA ALA A 391 1.79 -19.60 -1.28
C ALA A 391 2.83 -20.45 -0.53
N ALA A 392 3.58 -21.29 -1.26
CA ALA A 392 4.66 -22.09 -0.70
C ALA A 392 5.82 -21.20 -0.20
N TYR A 393 6.19 -20.17 -0.96
CA TYR A 393 7.20 -19.18 -0.57
C TYR A 393 6.80 -18.41 0.70
N ASN A 394 5.57 -17.88 0.73
CA ASN A 394 5.05 -17.15 1.90
C ASN A 394 4.96 -18.03 3.15
N ARG A 395 4.58 -19.31 2.97
CA ARG A 395 4.59 -20.30 4.04
C ARG A 395 6.02 -20.53 4.56
N GLY A 396 7.00 -20.64 3.67
CA GLY A 396 8.42 -20.73 4.01
C GLY A 396 8.90 -19.52 4.82
N ASN A 397 8.48 -18.32 4.44
CA ASN A 397 8.78 -17.09 5.18
C ASN A 397 8.18 -17.10 6.59
N ALA A 398 6.94 -17.56 6.77
CA ALA A 398 6.31 -17.68 8.09
C ALA A 398 7.00 -18.72 8.97
N LEU A 399 7.30 -19.90 8.41
CA LEU A 399 8.00 -20.98 9.11
C LEU A 399 9.41 -20.55 9.56
N ALA A 400 10.12 -19.80 8.72
CA ALA A 400 11.44 -19.27 9.06
C ALA A 400 11.39 -18.30 10.25
N ARG A 401 10.37 -17.42 10.30
CA ARG A 401 10.17 -16.49 11.43
C ARG A 401 9.78 -17.21 12.72
N LEU A 402 9.09 -18.34 12.62
CA LEU A 402 8.77 -19.23 13.74
C LEU A 402 9.96 -20.12 14.17
N GLY A 403 11.13 -20.00 13.53
CA GLY A 403 12.31 -20.84 13.82
C GLY A 403 12.22 -22.27 13.31
N ARG A 404 11.18 -22.62 12.54
CA ARG A 404 10.94 -23.95 11.97
C ARG A 404 11.71 -24.12 10.67
N PHE A 405 13.03 -24.11 10.76
CA PHE A 405 13.93 -23.98 9.60
C PHE A 405 13.85 -25.15 8.61
N GLU A 406 13.68 -26.39 9.08
CA GLU A 406 13.52 -27.56 8.20
C GLU A 406 12.27 -27.45 7.33
N GLU A 407 11.15 -27.08 7.95
CA GLU A 407 9.88 -26.94 7.27
C GLU A 407 9.87 -25.72 6.35
N ALA A 408 10.58 -24.65 6.72
CA ALA A 408 10.78 -23.49 5.87
C ALA A 408 11.55 -23.86 4.59
N ILE A 409 12.64 -24.63 4.69
CA ILE A 409 13.41 -25.11 3.53
C ILE A 409 12.52 -25.96 2.62
N ALA A 410 11.75 -26.90 3.19
CA ALA A 410 10.82 -27.72 2.41
C ALA A 410 9.76 -26.89 1.67
N ALA A 411 9.25 -25.82 2.30
CA ALA A 411 8.30 -24.92 1.68
C ALA A 411 8.93 -24.07 0.54
N TYR A 412 10.19 -23.65 0.68
CA TYR A 412 10.91 -23.00 -0.42
C TYR A 412 11.24 -23.97 -1.56
N ASP A 413 11.56 -25.23 -1.25
CA ASP A 413 11.77 -26.27 -2.26
C ASP A 413 10.49 -26.53 -3.06
N GLU A 414 9.32 -26.54 -2.41
CA GLU A 414 8.02 -26.59 -3.10
C GLU A 414 7.80 -25.36 -3.99
N ALA A 415 8.13 -24.16 -3.51
CA ALA A 415 8.04 -22.93 -4.29
C ALA A 415 8.94 -22.98 -5.55
N LEU A 416 10.17 -23.46 -5.40
CA LEU A 416 11.14 -23.60 -6.49
C LEU A 416 10.78 -24.74 -7.45
N ALA A 417 10.16 -25.82 -6.97
CA ALA A 417 9.62 -26.86 -7.85
C ALA A 417 8.47 -26.33 -8.72
N ALA A 418 7.62 -25.47 -8.15
CA ALA A 418 6.54 -24.82 -8.89
C ALA A 418 7.04 -23.68 -9.80
N GLN A 419 8.08 -22.94 -9.39
CA GLN A 419 8.70 -21.86 -10.14
C GLN A 419 10.24 -21.85 -9.97
N PRO A 420 10.98 -22.57 -10.84
CA PRO A 420 12.43 -22.76 -10.72
C PRO A 420 13.30 -21.49 -10.75
N GLY A 421 12.75 -20.36 -11.19
CA GLY A 421 13.45 -19.07 -11.28
C GLY A 421 13.09 -18.05 -10.19
N MET A 422 12.43 -18.46 -9.10
CA MET A 422 12.04 -17.55 -8.02
C MET A 422 13.26 -17.13 -7.17
N ALA A 423 13.92 -16.05 -7.56
CA ALA A 423 15.16 -15.56 -6.94
C ALA A 423 15.03 -15.37 -5.42
N ASP A 424 13.88 -14.84 -4.97
CA ASP A 424 13.61 -14.61 -3.55
C ASP A 424 13.53 -15.91 -2.74
N ALA A 425 12.95 -16.98 -3.32
CA ALA A 425 12.91 -18.29 -2.68
C ALA A 425 14.30 -18.92 -2.59
N VAL A 426 15.14 -18.75 -3.62
CA VAL A 426 16.54 -19.21 -3.60
C VAL A 426 17.32 -18.51 -2.49
N ALA A 427 17.22 -17.17 -2.42
CA ALA A 427 17.93 -16.37 -1.42
C ALA A 427 17.46 -16.69 0.00
N ASN A 428 16.15 -16.75 0.23
CA ASN A 428 15.59 -17.03 1.56
C ASN A 428 15.89 -18.45 2.03
N ARG A 429 15.82 -19.43 1.13
CA ARG A 429 16.22 -20.81 1.42
C ARG A 429 17.68 -20.90 1.84
N ALA A 430 18.59 -20.24 1.11
CA ALA A 430 20.02 -20.22 1.45
C ALA A 430 20.27 -19.55 2.80
N ALA A 431 19.58 -18.45 3.10
CA ALA A 431 19.68 -17.75 4.37
C ALA A 431 19.20 -18.62 5.55
N VAL A 432 18.06 -19.31 5.39
CA VAL A 432 17.53 -20.25 6.39
C VAL A 432 18.44 -21.46 6.56
N GLU A 433 19.01 -21.99 5.48
CA GLU A 433 19.97 -23.10 5.56
C GLU A 433 21.25 -22.71 6.30
N ALA A 434 21.75 -21.49 6.08
CA ALA A 434 22.88 -20.94 6.82
C ALA A 434 22.53 -20.72 8.30
N ALA A 435 21.34 -20.20 8.61
CA ALA A 435 20.85 -20.02 9.98
C ALA A 435 20.72 -21.37 10.71
N ARG A 436 20.21 -22.40 10.04
CA ARG A 436 20.12 -23.77 10.58
C ARG A 436 21.49 -24.33 10.96
N LYS A 437 22.52 -24.10 10.12
CA LYS A 437 23.88 -24.59 10.37
C LYS A 437 24.59 -23.88 11.53
N ARG A 438 24.07 -22.73 11.99
CA ARG A 438 24.64 -21.90 13.05
C ARG A 438 24.09 -22.20 14.44
N THR A 439 23.75 -23.46 14.76
CA THR A 439 23.12 -23.84 16.04
C THR A 439 23.71 -23.09 17.26
N PRO A 440 22.87 -22.55 18.18
CA PRO A 440 23.33 -21.79 19.35
C PRO A 440 24.16 -22.64 20.32
N PRO A 441 25.00 -22.03 21.17
CA PRO A 441 25.61 -22.74 22.30
C PRO A 441 24.52 -23.31 23.24
N PRO A 442 24.78 -24.43 23.94
CA PRO A 442 23.81 -24.97 24.89
C PRO A 442 23.51 -23.93 25.97
N GLY A 443 22.23 -23.74 26.28
CA GLY A 443 21.77 -22.89 27.37
C GLY A 443 22.31 -23.35 28.73
N PRO A 444 22.37 -22.45 29.73
CA PRO A 444 22.96 -22.76 31.03
C PRO A 444 22.03 -23.72 31.77
N GLY A 445 22.51 -24.93 32.02
CA GLY A 445 21.78 -25.91 32.81
C GLY A 445 22.05 -27.34 32.41
N GLN A 446 23.30 -27.79 32.54
CA GLN A 446 23.63 -29.20 32.75
C GLN A 446 25.07 -29.31 33.29
N ASP A 447 25.14 -29.75 34.53
CA ASP A 447 26.34 -29.90 35.36
C ASP A 447 27.15 -31.12 34.86
N PRO A 448 28.41 -30.97 34.41
CA PRO A 448 29.18 -32.06 33.83
C PRO A 448 29.90 -32.87 34.92
N ARG A 449 29.15 -33.60 35.75
CA ARG A 449 29.68 -34.66 36.62
C ARG A 449 28.71 -35.83 36.78
N ALA A 450 28.58 -36.65 35.74
CA ALA A 450 28.11 -38.02 35.87
C ALA A 450 28.87 -38.92 34.88
N PRO A 451 29.48 -40.04 35.32
CA PRO A 451 30.18 -40.96 34.42
C PRO A 451 29.19 -41.79 33.58
N PRO A 452 29.59 -42.27 32.39
CA PRO A 452 28.68 -42.92 31.46
C PRO A 452 28.34 -44.34 31.93
N GLN A 453 27.05 -44.69 31.90
CA GLN A 453 26.57 -46.07 31.94
C GLN A 453 26.32 -46.55 30.51
N ASP A 454 27.08 -47.58 30.12
CA ASP A 454 26.87 -48.40 28.94
C ASP A 454 25.56 -49.20 29.06
N GLY A 455 24.79 -49.29 27.96
CA GLY A 455 23.59 -50.12 27.93
C GLY A 455 22.85 -50.09 26.60
N GLN A 456 23.01 -51.17 25.83
CA GLN A 456 22.50 -51.42 24.49
C GLN A 456 20.95 -51.50 24.40
N GLY A 457 20.42 -51.02 23.27
CA GLY A 457 19.60 -51.88 22.38
C GLY A 457 18.07 -51.95 22.55
N GLN A 458 17.40 -51.40 21.53
CA GLN A 458 16.19 -51.90 20.85
C GLN A 458 14.78 -51.66 21.44
N GLY A 459 13.89 -51.16 20.58
CA GLY A 459 12.51 -51.68 20.47
C GLY A 459 11.37 -50.68 20.66
N GLN A 460 10.99 -50.00 19.55
CA GLN A 460 9.65 -49.63 19.05
C GLN A 460 8.39 -49.37 19.94
N PRO A 461 7.42 -48.60 19.42
CA PRO A 461 6.56 -47.69 20.18
C PRO A 461 5.18 -48.28 20.50
N GLN A 462 4.49 -47.75 21.51
CA GLN A 462 3.04 -47.52 21.45
C GLN A 462 2.52 -46.69 22.64
N SER A 463 1.80 -45.61 22.28
CA SER A 463 0.51 -45.14 22.80
C SER A 463 0.13 -45.35 24.27
N GLY A 464 -0.36 -44.26 24.89
CA GLY A 464 -1.44 -44.33 25.87
C GLY A 464 -1.31 -43.34 27.03
N ASP A 465 -1.99 -42.20 26.91
CA ASP A 465 -2.64 -41.47 28.02
C ASP A 465 -3.61 -42.45 28.77
N PRO A 466 -4.14 -42.22 30.01
CA PRO A 466 -4.37 -40.92 30.67
C PRO A 466 -4.32 -40.85 32.22
N GLY A 467 -4.45 -39.63 32.74
CA GLY A 467 -5.00 -39.29 34.07
C GLY A 467 -4.05 -39.56 35.25
N ASP A 468 -4.09 -38.86 36.37
CA ASP A 468 -5.05 -37.91 36.92
C ASP A 468 -4.34 -37.17 38.08
N GLN A 469 -4.78 -35.94 38.36
CA GLN A 469 -4.96 -35.32 39.69
C GLN A 469 -3.82 -35.38 40.74
N ASP A 470 -3.30 -34.22 41.13
CA ASP A 470 -3.59 -33.57 42.43
C ASP A 470 -2.58 -32.45 42.75
N ASP A 471 -3.08 -31.22 42.80
CA ASP A 471 -2.63 -30.14 43.71
C ASP A 471 -3.03 -30.57 45.16
N PRO A 472 -2.53 -30.02 46.29
CA PRO A 472 -2.13 -28.62 46.44
C PRO A 472 -0.98 -28.30 47.45
N SER A 473 -0.52 -27.04 47.42
CA SER A 473 -0.08 -26.21 48.59
C SER A 473 1.14 -26.72 49.39
N ASP A 474 2.00 -25.95 50.04
CA ASP A 474 1.82 -24.70 50.76
C ASP A 474 3.21 -24.15 51.18
N SER A 475 3.25 -22.87 51.56
CA SER A 475 4.15 -22.26 52.57
C SER A 475 5.66 -22.03 52.29
N THR A 476 5.99 -20.75 52.05
CA THR A 476 7.12 -19.96 52.61
C THR A 476 7.24 -20.20 54.15
N PRO A 477 8.36 -19.96 54.89
CA PRO A 477 9.29 -18.83 54.74
C PRO A 477 10.77 -19.01 55.21
N ALA A 478 11.66 -18.08 54.88
CA ALA A 478 12.73 -17.57 55.76
C ALA A 478 13.60 -16.48 55.09
N ASP A 479 13.60 -15.30 55.69
CA ASP A 479 14.67 -14.27 55.69
C ASP A 479 15.51 -14.49 56.99
N PRO A 480 16.57 -13.75 57.37
CA PRO A 480 17.40 -12.74 56.66
C PRO A 480 18.92 -12.83 56.96
N GLN A 481 19.79 -12.08 56.24
CA GLN A 481 21.02 -11.48 56.82
C GLN A 481 21.72 -10.45 55.91
N GLU A 482 21.91 -9.24 56.44
CA GLU A 482 22.68 -8.10 55.91
C GLU A 482 24.22 -8.22 56.19
N PRO A 483 25.06 -7.16 56.10
CA PRO A 483 25.90 -6.81 54.95
C PRO A 483 27.41 -6.73 55.32
N SER A 484 28.31 -6.51 54.36
CA SER A 484 29.59 -5.84 54.63
C SER A 484 30.30 -5.32 53.38
N ASP A 485 30.78 -4.09 53.51
CA ASP A 485 31.53 -3.27 52.57
C ASP A 485 32.90 -3.84 52.18
N THR A 486 33.36 -3.61 50.94
CA THR A 486 34.43 -2.63 50.63
C THR A 486 34.84 -2.61 49.15
N ALA A 487 34.74 -1.41 48.59
CA ALA A 487 35.66 -0.73 47.66
C ALA A 487 36.39 -1.51 46.54
N GLY A 488 36.08 -1.09 45.31
CA GLY A 488 37.11 -0.64 44.36
C GLY A 488 37.51 -1.62 43.27
N SER A 489 36.93 -1.47 42.08
CA SER A 489 37.61 -1.42 40.77
C SER A 489 36.57 -1.40 39.64
N ALA A 490 36.50 -0.29 38.92
CA ALA A 490 35.77 -0.18 37.66
C ALA A 490 36.51 -0.97 36.56
N PRO A 491 35.82 -1.77 35.73
CA PRO A 491 36.38 -2.26 34.48
C PRO A 491 36.21 -1.23 33.35
N PRO A 492 37.15 -1.18 32.39
CA PRO A 492 37.22 -0.14 31.37
C PRO A 492 36.40 -0.46 30.11
N GLY A 493 36.11 0.62 29.38
CA GLY A 493 35.75 0.72 27.97
C GLY A 493 35.45 -0.54 27.18
N THR A 494 34.19 -0.67 26.77
CA THR A 494 33.76 -1.43 25.60
C THR A 494 34.41 -0.84 24.35
N SER A 495 35.50 -1.49 23.91
CA SER A 495 35.99 -1.36 22.54
C SER A 495 35.09 -2.20 21.61
N PRO A 496 34.82 -1.74 20.38
CA PRO A 496 33.91 -2.41 19.46
C PRO A 496 34.49 -3.72 18.94
N THR A 497 33.64 -4.75 18.88
CA THR A 497 33.92 -6.04 18.25
C THR A 497 34.35 -5.83 16.79
N PRO A 498 35.41 -6.51 16.30
CA PRO A 498 35.93 -6.30 14.96
C PRO A 498 34.91 -6.80 13.93
N SER A 499 34.42 -5.86 13.12
CA SER A 499 33.87 -6.12 11.80
C SER A 499 34.83 -7.00 11.01
N ALA A 500 34.27 -7.98 10.29
CA ALA A 500 34.99 -8.77 9.29
C ALA A 500 35.93 -7.88 8.47
N PRO A 501 37.15 -8.36 8.13
CA PRO A 501 38.06 -7.53 7.36
C PRO A 501 37.38 -7.12 6.04
N PRO A 502 37.47 -5.85 5.64
CA PRO A 502 37.05 -5.44 4.30
C PRO A 502 37.81 -6.31 3.27
N PRO A 503 37.25 -6.59 2.09
CA PRO A 503 38.05 -7.18 1.02
C PRO A 503 39.32 -6.34 0.86
N ASP A 504 40.49 -6.98 0.91
CA ASP A 504 41.78 -6.29 0.90
C ASP A 504 41.76 -5.20 -0.17
N ALA A 505 41.80 -3.93 0.25
CA ALA A 505 41.79 -2.78 -0.67
C ALA A 505 43.00 -2.81 -1.63
N GLN A 506 44.00 -3.65 -1.35
CA GLN A 506 45.08 -4.01 -2.27
C GLN A 506 44.65 -5.04 -3.31
N ALA A 507 43.96 -6.12 -2.94
CA ALA A 507 43.44 -7.10 -3.88
C ALA A 507 42.40 -6.48 -4.84
N GLN A 508 41.63 -5.50 -4.36
CA GLN A 508 40.66 -4.75 -5.18
C GLN A 508 41.37 -3.82 -6.16
N ARG A 509 42.46 -3.14 -5.74
CA ARG A 509 43.30 -2.31 -6.61
C ARG A 509 44.10 -3.13 -7.63
N GLU A 510 44.57 -4.31 -7.25
CA GLU A 510 45.24 -5.25 -8.17
C GLU A 510 44.27 -5.82 -9.21
N ALA A 511 43.03 -6.12 -8.80
CA ALA A 511 41.98 -6.53 -9.72
C ALA A 511 41.60 -5.40 -10.70
N GLU A 512 41.48 -4.15 -10.22
CA GLU A 512 41.22 -2.98 -11.05
C GLU A 512 42.38 -2.68 -12.01
N ALA A 513 43.62 -2.80 -11.58
CA ALA A 513 44.80 -2.62 -12.43
C ALA A 513 44.90 -3.71 -13.51
N ALA A 514 44.67 -4.98 -13.15
CA ALA A 514 44.64 -6.09 -14.10
C ALA A 514 43.48 -5.96 -15.11
N GLN A 515 42.39 -5.32 -14.70
CA GLN A 515 41.25 -5.03 -15.58
C GLN A 515 41.53 -3.85 -16.51
N GLN A 516 42.24 -2.82 -16.06
CA GLN A 516 42.71 -1.71 -16.90
C GLN A 516 43.72 -2.18 -17.96
N GLU A 517 44.64 -3.08 -17.62
CA GLU A 517 45.56 -3.67 -18.62
C GLU A 517 44.81 -4.49 -19.69
N ARG A 518 43.77 -5.25 -19.30
CA ARG A 518 42.94 -5.98 -20.28
C ARG A 518 42.18 -5.01 -21.19
N MET A 519 41.71 -3.89 -20.64
CA MET A 519 41.04 -2.83 -21.41
C MET A 519 42.00 -2.18 -22.41
N GLN A 520 43.24 -1.88 -22.00
CA GLN A 520 44.26 -1.33 -22.89
C GLN A 520 44.65 -2.30 -23.99
N ARG A 521 44.84 -3.60 -23.69
CA ARG A 521 45.08 -4.60 -24.73
C ARG A 521 43.91 -4.77 -25.70
N ALA A 522 42.68 -4.58 -25.24
CA ALA A 522 41.50 -4.62 -26.10
C ALA A 522 41.42 -3.37 -27.02
N LEU A 523 41.81 -2.20 -26.51
CA LEU A 523 41.88 -0.95 -27.28
C LEU A 523 43.05 -0.98 -28.30
N ASP A 524 44.20 -1.51 -27.91
CA ASP A 524 45.35 -1.69 -28.79
C ASP A 524 45.06 -2.74 -29.88
N GLY A 525 44.31 -3.80 -29.54
CA GLY A 525 43.82 -4.79 -30.51
C GLY A 525 42.78 -4.23 -31.49
N GLN A 526 42.03 -3.19 -31.11
CA GLN A 526 41.16 -2.44 -32.01
C GLN A 526 41.95 -1.51 -32.94
N ALA A 527 43.04 -0.90 -32.45
CA ALA A 527 43.92 -0.05 -33.27
C ALA A 527 44.72 -0.87 -34.31
N GLU A 528 45.10 -2.12 -33.99
CA GLU A 528 45.70 -3.05 -34.96
C GLU A 528 44.68 -3.60 -35.98
N ALA A 529 43.41 -3.74 -35.59
CA ALA A 529 42.33 -4.16 -36.50
C ALA A 529 41.90 -3.04 -37.48
N GLU A 530 42.03 -1.76 -37.11
CA GLU A 530 41.83 -0.63 -38.02
C GLU A 530 42.98 -0.40 -39.02
N SER A 531 44.11 -1.11 -38.85
CA SER A 531 45.28 -1.03 -39.74
C SER A 531 45.38 -2.17 -40.76
N ALA A 532 44.46 -3.15 -40.71
CA ALA A 532 44.42 -4.27 -41.65
C ALA A 532 43.33 -4.03 -42.72
N ASP A 533 43.79 -3.57 -43.89
CA ASP A 533 43.00 -3.32 -45.09
C ASP A 533 42.25 -4.60 -45.54
N GLY A 534 40.95 -4.67 -45.26
CA GLY A 534 40.03 -5.75 -45.64
C GLY A 534 38.59 -5.22 -45.77
N PRO A 535 37.81 -5.70 -46.76
CA PRO A 535 36.66 -4.97 -47.29
C PRO A 535 35.50 -4.84 -46.29
N PRO A 536 34.67 -3.77 -46.40
CA PRO A 536 33.74 -3.39 -45.36
C PRO A 536 32.56 -4.36 -45.28
N VAL A 537 32.24 -4.78 -44.06
CA VAL A 537 30.98 -5.44 -43.73
C VAL A 537 29.96 -4.33 -43.45
N ASP A 538 28.86 -4.34 -44.21
CA ASP A 538 27.72 -3.43 -44.07
C ASP A 538 27.14 -3.52 -42.64
N ALA A 539 27.53 -2.60 -41.76
CA ALA A 539 26.83 -2.37 -40.50
C ALA A 539 25.69 -1.38 -40.77
N THR A 540 24.46 -1.83 -40.59
CA THR A 540 23.28 -1.01 -40.85
C THR A 540 23.20 0.13 -39.84
N VAL A 541 22.62 1.28 -40.23
CA VAL A 541 22.48 2.49 -39.37
C VAL A 541 21.81 2.19 -38.02
N ASP A 542 21.01 1.12 -37.93
CA ASP A 542 20.38 0.62 -36.71
C ASP A 542 21.36 -0.01 -35.70
N ASP A 543 22.49 -0.55 -36.16
CA ASP A 543 23.50 -1.17 -35.28
C ASP A 543 24.25 -0.09 -34.48
N VAL A 544 24.66 0.98 -35.15
CA VAL A 544 25.31 2.14 -34.53
C VAL A 544 24.37 2.85 -33.54
N GLN A 545 23.08 2.92 -33.88
CA GLN A 545 22.08 3.52 -33.00
C GLN A 545 21.91 2.71 -31.71
N ARG A 546 21.84 1.38 -31.81
CA ARG A 546 21.72 0.46 -30.66
C ARG A 546 22.97 0.46 -29.78
N GLU A 547 24.16 0.50 -30.37
CA GLU A 547 25.40 0.62 -29.60
C GLU A 547 25.44 1.93 -28.81
N ARG A 548 24.97 3.02 -29.42
CA ARG A 548 24.90 4.33 -28.77
C ARG A 548 23.89 4.35 -27.63
N GLU A 549 22.73 3.72 -27.79
CA GLU A 549 21.76 3.54 -26.71
C GLU A 549 22.31 2.67 -25.57
N GLN A 550 23.01 1.59 -25.89
CA GLN A 550 23.63 0.71 -24.90
C GLN A 550 24.77 1.41 -24.15
N ALA A 551 25.61 2.18 -24.85
CA ALA A 551 26.67 2.98 -24.25
C ALA A 551 26.10 4.06 -23.32
N ASN A 552 25.02 4.72 -23.74
CA ASN A 552 24.34 5.74 -22.95
C ASN A 552 23.65 5.12 -21.72
N ALA A 553 23.00 3.97 -21.88
CA ALA A 553 22.43 3.21 -20.75
C ALA A 553 23.50 2.72 -19.77
N ALA A 554 24.66 2.27 -20.28
CA ALA A 554 25.80 1.88 -19.45
C ALA A 554 26.45 3.08 -18.75
N TRP A 555 26.36 4.28 -19.33
CA TRP A 555 26.82 5.52 -18.71
C TRP A 555 25.83 5.99 -17.61
N LEU A 556 24.52 5.92 -17.87
CA LEU A 556 23.48 6.25 -16.89
C LEU A 556 23.53 5.35 -15.66
N ARG A 557 23.82 4.05 -15.81
CA ARG A 557 24.02 3.13 -14.67
C ARG A 557 25.29 3.40 -13.84
N ARG A 558 26.21 4.21 -14.36
CA ARG A 558 27.48 4.58 -13.70
C ARG A 558 27.40 5.92 -12.96
N VAL A 559 26.35 6.71 -13.16
CA VAL A 559 26.14 7.95 -12.41
C VAL A 559 25.72 7.57 -10.99
N PRO A 560 26.50 7.91 -9.95
CA PRO A 560 26.08 7.66 -8.57
C PRO A 560 24.78 8.41 -8.29
N ASP A 561 23.81 7.75 -7.66
CA ASP A 561 22.58 8.39 -7.18
C ASP A 561 22.96 9.38 -6.05
N ASP A 562 23.16 10.65 -6.40
CA ASP A 562 23.36 11.76 -5.47
C ASP A 562 22.13 12.67 -5.43
N PRO A 563 21.10 12.33 -4.63
CA PRO A 563 19.90 13.14 -4.49
C PRO A 563 20.21 14.56 -3.98
N GLY A 564 21.27 14.73 -3.18
CA GLY A 564 21.68 16.04 -2.66
C GLY A 564 22.23 16.95 -3.74
N GLY A 565 23.08 16.43 -4.62
CA GLY A 565 23.60 17.14 -5.78
C GLY A 565 22.50 17.59 -6.75
N LEU A 566 21.50 16.74 -6.99
CA LEU A 566 20.33 17.06 -7.81
C LEU A 566 19.47 18.16 -7.16
N LEU A 567 19.18 18.06 -5.86
CA LEU A 567 18.44 19.08 -5.12
C LEU A 567 19.18 20.43 -5.15
N ARG A 568 20.50 20.43 -4.89
CA ARG A 568 21.33 21.64 -4.96
C ARG A 568 21.26 22.30 -6.35
N ALA A 569 21.39 21.50 -7.42
CA ALA A 569 21.32 22.01 -8.78
C ALA A 569 19.93 22.58 -9.10
N LYS A 570 18.86 21.87 -8.70
CA LYS A 570 17.47 22.32 -8.85
C LYS A 570 17.23 23.64 -8.12
N PHE A 571 17.60 23.72 -6.84
CA PHE A 571 17.37 24.91 -6.03
C PHE A 571 18.16 26.11 -6.55
N ARG A 572 19.40 25.91 -7.01
CA ARG A 572 20.19 26.97 -7.66
C ARG A 572 19.52 27.48 -8.94
N LEU A 573 19.03 26.59 -9.80
CA LEU A 573 18.31 26.98 -11.02
C LEU A 573 17.02 27.75 -10.71
N GLU A 574 16.23 27.30 -9.73
CA GLU A 574 15.02 28.00 -9.29
C GLU A 574 15.35 29.37 -8.69
N HIS A 575 16.41 29.46 -7.88
CA HIS A 575 16.88 30.72 -7.30
C HIS A 575 17.25 31.74 -8.39
N GLU A 576 18.02 31.31 -9.39
CA GLU A 576 18.42 32.16 -10.52
C GLU A 576 17.21 32.63 -11.35
N ARG A 577 16.21 31.76 -11.57
CA ARG A 577 14.97 32.12 -12.27
C ARG A 577 14.19 33.20 -11.53
N ARG A 578 14.02 33.03 -10.21
CA ARG A 578 13.36 34.03 -9.35
C ARG A 578 14.11 35.36 -9.35
N ALA A 579 15.45 35.32 -9.31
CA ALA A 579 16.29 36.51 -9.36
C ALA A 579 16.18 37.27 -10.70
N ARG A 580 15.94 36.57 -11.82
CA ARG A 580 15.74 37.16 -13.15
C ARG A 580 14.32 37.71 -13.37
N GLY A 581 13.37 37.38 -12.49
CA GLY A 581 11.99 37.86 -12.56
C GLY A 581 11.11 37.12 -13.58
N ASP A 582 11.51 35.93 -14.01
CA ASP A 582 10.76 35.10 -14.99
C ASP A 582 9.50 34.42 -14.39
N ASP A 583 9.25 34.57 -13.09
CA ASP A 583 8.09 34.00 -12.36
C ASP A 583 6.88 34.97 -12.26
N ARG A 584 6.72 35.91 -13.21
CA ARG A 584 5.55 36.81 -13.28
C ARG A 584 4.39 36.26 -14.09
#